data_AF-C4Z5T0-F1
#
_entry.id   AF-C4Z5T0-F1
#
_cell.length_a   1.000
_cell.length_b   1.000
_cell.length_c   1.000
_cell.angle_alpha   90.00
_cell.angle_beta   90.00
_cell.angle_gamma   90.00
#
_symmetry.space_group_name_H-M   'P 1'
#
loop_
_entity.id
_entity.type
_entity.pdbx_description
1 polymer ?
#
loop_
_entity_poly.entity_id
_entity_poly.type
_entity_poly.pdbx_seq_one_letter_code
_entity_poly.pdbx_strand_id
1 'polypeptide(L)'
;MGAFKSAVITKKGQELLAKVVAGTTKLEFTKIKVSDAKLSGDLASMTGIGTIKQEEKVASVVRKNGSNVTVSASFSNQTLGQGYYVRNLGLYANDPQAGEILYSISVADESTATADYMPPFNGIGVSSLMVDLVTAVSNASSVKVNVDPTAGATVAQIVNLQEQINDVKSFVGYESSDVYGVEVDFVNKKFTRLAGAENLTSGADFDKLAPWGGRKRCNLTNEGVMVAYRGETGYSEAGATSATITKGTTEYPSGTKVQTMVEQPLFYTKVVPVKSSVSSSGRGKKYDKARFYISPTPKAGFKPVDGFLDDNGILQDKIYLSAFEGSIFDTSAGAYLKADEQVADFATDMLSSIAGAKPASGLTQNLTRANVRKLCTNRGKGWKSHNIFALTATQWLILVEYASMNAQSVIGQGVSTFTDDGSTNMAVVTGATSGLGNGSGIDPNAGVDGKCSVSYRGEENLWGNIWTWLDAINIYNDKASGVYNAFVKPYGECKDDTTADGYKALDFNIATGEGYISGFGYDEDHPDLFLCAEHNGASNLPVGDYYWNNNDGFRVAILGGRWTYGARCGAWFLHLGNASSDRVRSVGGRLLYVPQTKISA
;
A
#
# COMPACT_ATOMS: atom_id res chain seq x y z
N MET A 1 44.58 29.03 -7.54
CA MET A 1 44.31 27.82 -8.34
C MET A 1 44.78 28.09 -9.75
N GLY A 2 45.61 27.22 -10.28
CA GLY A 2 46.13 27.33 -11.64
C GLY A 2 45.00 27.21 -12.64
N ALA A 3 45.10 27.98 -13.73
CA ALA A 3 44.20 27.84 -14.87
C ALA A 3 44.76 26.78 -15.81
N PHE A 4 43.91 25.96 -16.41
CA PHE A 4 44.30 24.98 -17.43
C PHE A 4 43.60 25.30 -18.76
N LYS A 5 44.34 25.15 -19.86
CA LYS A 5 43.76 25.19 -21.21
C LYS A 5 42.90 23.94 -21.46
N SER A 6 41.94 24.06 -22.37
CA SER A 6 41.13 22.93 -22.82
C SER A 6 42.00 21.74 -23.26
N ALA A 7 41.55 20.53 -22.94
CA ALA A 7 42.26 19.30 -23.29
C ALA A 7 42.42 19.16 -24.81
N VAL A 8 43.63 18.88 -25.27
CA VAL A 8 43.96 18.57 -26.67
C VAL A 8 44.06 17.05 -26.82
N ILE A 9 43.22 16.46 -27.68
CA ILE A 9 43.27 15.02 -28.00
C ILE A 9 44.48 14.77 -28.91
N THR A 10 45.30 13.78 -28.57
CA THR A 10 46.47 13.42 -29.37
C THR A 10 46.07 12.66 -30.64
N LYS A 11 46.98 12.53 -31.60
CA LYS A 11 46.78 11.69 -32.80
C LYS A 11 46.43 10.25 -32.43
N LYS A 12 47.08 9.70 -31.38
CA LYS A 12 46.74 8.37 -30.85
C LYS A 12 45.36 8.32 -30.21
N GLY A 13 44.95 9.36 -29.49
CA GLY A 13 43.59 9.50 -28.98
C GLY A 13 42.53 9.55 -30.10
N GLN A 14 42.82 10.25 -31.20
CA GLN A 14 41.95 10.32 -32.38
C GLN A 14 41.86 8.96 -33.10
N GLU A 15 42.97 8.23 -33.25
CA GLU A 15 42.98 6.86 -33.80
C GLU A 15 42.12 5.92 -32.96
N LEU A 16 42.23 5.99 -31.62
CA LEU A 16 41.38 5.20 -30.72
C LEU A 16 39.91 5.60 -30.84
N LEU A 17 39.60 6.89 -30.94
CA LEU A 17 38.23 7.36 -31.16
C LEU A 17 37.62 6.83 -32.45
N ALA A 18 38.39 6.78 -33.55
CA ALA A 18 37.92 6.21 -34.81
C ALA A 18 37.57 4.72 -34.66
N LYS A 19 38.38 3.95 -33.90
CA LYS A 19 38.09 2.54 -33.58
C LYS A 19 36.80 2.38 -32.77
N VAL A 20 36.55 3.27 -31.81
CA VAL A 20 35.32 3.31 -31.00
C VAL A 20 34.11 3.66 -31.87
N VAL A 21 34.22 4.61 -32.79
CA VAL A 21 33.16 4.95 -33.77
C VAL A 21 32.83 3.76 -34.67
N ALA A 22 33.85 3.04 -35.12
CA ALA A 22 33.70 1.84 -35.93
C ALA A 22 33.14 0.63 -35.16
N GLY A 23 32.86 0.77 -33.85
CA GLY A 23 32.31 -0.31 -33.02
C GLY A 23 33.29 -1.44 -32.69
N THR A 24 34.59 -1.26 -32.98
CA THR A 24 35.61 -2.32 -32.84
C THR A 24 36.21 -2.42 -31.43
N THR A 25 36.01 -1.39 -30.59
CA THR A 25 36.42 -1.38 -29.18
C THR A 25 35.54 -0.44 -28.36
N LYS A 26 35.57 -0.60 -27.03
CA LYS A 26 35.04 0.38 -26.07
C LYS A 26 36.16 1.28 -25.58
N LEU A 27 35.83 2.52 -25.22
CA LEU A 27 36.82 3.45 -24.68
C LEU A 27 37.04 3.14 -23.19
N GLU A 28 38.29 2.88 -22.80
CA GLU A 28 38.68 2.58 -21.42
C GLU A 28 39.84 3.50 -21.01
N PHE A 29 39.56 4.45 -20.11
CA PHE A 29 40.59 5.30 -19.52
C PHE A 29 41.27 4.56 -18.36
N THR A 30 42.59 4.65 -18.29
CA THR A 30 43.39 3.86 -17.34
C THR A 30 43.92 4.69 -16.18
N LYS A 31 44.51 5.85 -16.46
CA LYS A 31 45.17 6.71 -15.47
C LYS A 31 45.25 8.16 -15.90
N ILE A 32 45.44 9.04 -14.91
CA ILE A 32 45.87 10.43 -15.12
C ILE A 32 47.30 10.55 -14.59
N LYS A 33 48.17 11.17 -15.39
CA LYS A 33 49.55 11.48 -14.97
C LYS A 33 49.77 12.98 -14.92
N VAL A 34 50.64 13.40 -14.01
CA VAL A 34 50.99 14.80 -13.78
C VAL A 34 52.48 15.02 -14.01
N SER A 35 52.85 16.13 -14.64
CA SER A 35 54.23 16.51 -14.90
C SER A 35 54.47 18.02 -14.68
N ASP A 36 55.71 18.37 -14.38
CA ASP A 36 56.20 19.76 -14.23
C ASP A 36 56.83 20.30 -15.51
N ALA A 37 56.87 19.50 -16.57
CA ALA A 37 57.39 19.89 -17.86
C ALA A 37 56.56 21.03 -18.47
N LYS A 38 57.25 22.04 -19.00
CA LYS A 38 56.59 23.11 -19.74
C LYS A 38 56.38 22.64 -21.18
N LEU A 39 55.13 22.42 -21.56
CA LEU A 39 54.75 21.98 -22.90
C LEU A 39 54.15 23.14 -23.70
N SER A 40 54.54 23.25 -24.96
CA SER A 40 54.05 24.27 -25.91
C SER A 40 54.16 23.77 -27.35
N GLY A 41 53.43 24.39 -28.28
CA GLY A 41 53.44 23.99 -29.69
C GLY A 41 52.42 22.90 -30.01
N ASP A 42 52.78 21.95 -30.87
CA ASP A 42 51.87 20.90 -31.33
C ASP A 42 51.69 19.78 -30.27
N LEU A 43 50.73 20.02 -29.36
CA LEU A 43 50.36 19.05 -28.33
C LEU A 43 49.69 17.79 -28.92
N ALA A 44 49.06 17.88 -30.09
CA ALA A 44 48.33 16.76 -30.68
C ALA A 44 49.27 15.65 -31.18
N SER A 45 50.50 15.99 -31.58
CA SER A 45 51.50 15.00 -32.02
C SER A 45 52.25 14.31 -30.88
N MET A 46 52.02 14.69 -29.63
CA MET A 46 52.75 14.14 -28.48
C MET A 46 52.26 12.74 -28.08
N THR A 47 53.19 11.92 -27.59
CA THR A 47 52.93 10.56 -27.06
C THR A 47 53.22 10.44 -25.56
N GLY A 48 53.71 11.51 -24.94
CA GLY A 48 54.03 11.60 -23.51
C GLY A 48 54.01 13.04 -23.04
N ILE A 49 54.03 13.24 -21.72
CA ILE A 49 53.89 14.56 -21.08
C ILE A 49 55.17 15.04 -20.35
N GLY A 50 56.32 14.42 -20.67
CA GLY A 50 57.59 14.66 -19.98
C GLY A 50 57.77 13.82 -18.72
N THR A 51 58.59 14.30 -17.78
CA THR A 51 58.91 13.57 -16.54
C THR A 51 57.70 13.49 -15.62
N ILE A 52 57.21 12.27 -15.38
CA ILE A 52 56.05 12.03 -14.52
C ILE A 52 56.44 12.27 -13.07
N LYS A 53 55.66 13.11 -12.37
CA LYS A 53 55.82 13.38 -10.94
C LYS A 53 54.90 12.53 -10.10
N GLN A 54 53.66 12.34 -10.55
CA GLN A 54 52.68 11.45 -9.94
C GLN A 54 51.80 10.84 -11.04
N GLU A 55 51.33 9.61 -10.80
CA GLU A 55 50.32 8.96 -11.61
C GLU A 55 49.30 8.29 -10.70
N GLU A 56 48.02 8.39 -11.07
CA GLU A 56 46.92 7.80 -10.34
C GLU A 56 45.96 7.15 -11.32
N LYS A 57 45.40 6.00 -10.93
CA LYS A 57 44.35 5.36 -11.74
C LYS A 57 43.13 6.27 -11.82
N VAL A 58 42.34 6.09 -12.87
CA VAL A 58 41.05 6.79 -12.99
C VAL A 58 40.12 6.34 -11.85
N ALA A 59 39.61 7.31 -11.10
CA ALA A 59 38.68 7.07 -10.01
C ALA A 59 37.21 7.12 -10.46
N SER A 60 36.89 7.94 -11.46
CA SER A 60 35.52 8.09 -11.97
C SER A 60 35.48 8.57 -13.42
N VAL A 61 34.43 8.18 -14.13
CA VAL A 61 34.08 8.73 -15.44
C VAL A 61 32.60 9.08 -15.45
N VAL A 62 32.27 10.36 -15.59
CA VAL A 62 30.89 10.88 -15.57
C VAL A 62 30.52 11.46 -16.92
N ARG A 63 29.35 11.11 -17.45
CA ARG A 63 28.84 11.68 -18.69
C ARG A 63 28.42 13.13 -18.47
N LYS A 64 28.93 14.05 -19.31
CA LYS A 64 28.51 15.46 -19.30
C LYS A 64 27.45 15.74 -20.37
N ASN A 65 27.59 15.17 -21.57
CA ASN A 65 26.61 15.24 -22.65
C ASN A 65 26.83 14.08 -23.65
N GLY A 66 26.29 14.18 -24.88
CA GLY A 66 26.46 13.15 -25.91
C GLY A 66 27.91 12.91 -26.35
N SER A 67 28.77 13.92 -26.25
CA SER A 67 30.11 13.95 -26.86
C SER A 67 31.25 14.24 -25.87
N ASN A 68 30.97 14.38 -24.57
CA ASN A 68 31.98 14.68 -23.55
C ASN A 68 31.73 13.89 -22.26
N VAL A 69 32.83 13.50 -21.63
CA VAL A 69 32.86 12.92 -20.27
C VAL A 69 33.84 13.70 -19.39
N THR A 70 33.60 13.65 -18.09
CA THR A 70 34.52 14.11 -17.05
C THR A 70 35.24 12.90 -16.48
N VAL A 71 36.58 12.89 -16.50
CA VAL A 71 37.42 11.83 -15.93
C VAL A 71 38.16 12.36 -14.72
N SER A 72 38.00 11.67 -13.58
CA SER A 72 38.48 12.17 -12.29
C SER A 72 39.58 11.29 -11.69
N ALA A 73 40.55 11.92 -11.02
CA ALA A 73 41.53 11.28 -10.16
C ALA A 73 41.92 12.20 -8.99
N SER A 74 42.39 11.62 -7.88
CA SER A 74 42.90 12.37 -6.73
C SER A 74 44.35 11.99 -6.46
N PHE A 75 45.21 13.00 -6.34
CA PHE A 75 46.64 12.85 -6.06
C PHE A 75 46.91 13.31 -4.63
N SER A 76 47.72 12.55 -3.88
CA SER A 76 48.17 12.91 -2.53
C SER A 76 49.67 13.16 -2.51
N ASN A 77 50.13 14.12 -1.72
CA ASN A 77 51.57 14.32 -1.54
C ASN A 77 52.24 13.28 -0.62
N GLN A 78 51.51 12.35 0.01
CA GLN A 78 52.04 11.45 1.06
C GLN A 78 53.31 10.66 0.66
N THR A 79 53.45 10.30 -0.61
CA THR A 79 54.63 9.60 -1.15
C THR A 79 55.59 10.53 -1.90
N LEU A 80 55.31 11.83 -1.93
CA LEU A 80 56.03 12.83 -2.71
C LEU A 80 57.20 13.42 -1.90
N GLY A 81 58.42 13.02 -2.25
CA GLY A 81 59.64 13.52 -1.59
C GLY A 81 60.08 14.93 -2.00
N GLN A 82 59.65 15.43 -3.16
CA GLN A 82 59.96 16.78 -3.64
C GLN A 82 58.72 17.43 -4.27
N GLY A 83 58.42 18.66 -3.87
CA GLY A 83 57.29 19.39 -4.43
C GLY A 83 57.54 19.85 -5.86
N TYR A 84 56.47 20.08 -6.60
CA TYR A 84 56.52 20.44 -8.02
C TYR A 84 55.32 21.29 -8.42
N TYR A 85 55.46 22.01 -9.54
CA TYR A 85 54.36 22.73 -10.17
C TYR A 85 53.61 21.80 -11.13
N VAL A 86 52.29 21.70 -10.99
CA VAL A 86 51.38 20.93 -11.83
C VAL A 86 51.22 21.66 -13.17
N ARG A 87 52.14 21.41 -14.11
CA ARG A 87 52.17 22.15 -15.39
C ARG A 87 51.42 21.48 -16.51
N ASN A 88 51.25 20.17 -16.46
CA ASN A 88 50.45 19.45 -17.44
C ASN A 88 49.85 18.16 -16.85
N LEU A 89 48.74 17.76 -17.44
CA LEU A 89 47.95 16.59 -17.09
C LEU A 89 47.76 15.75 -18.35
N GLY A 90 48.16 14.48 -18.30
CA GLY A 90 47.96 13.51 -19.37
C GLY A 90 46.89 12.50 -18.97
N LEU A 91 45.84 12.38 -19.77
CA LEU A 91 44.83 11.33 -19.65
C LEU A 91 45.23 10.15 -20.53
N TYR A 92 45.29 8.95 -19.97
CA TYR A 92 45.70 7.74 -20.67
C TYR A 92 44.53 6.78 -20.89
N ALA A 93 44.58 6.02 -21.98
CA ALA A 93 43.56 5.05 -22.35
C ALA A 93 44.19 3.80 -22.96
N ASN A 94 43.50 2.67 -22.87
CA ASN A 94 43.95 1.42 -23.49
C ASN A 94 43.46 1.32 -24.94
N ASP A 95 44.38 1.24 -25.89
CA ASP A 95 44.12 0.88 -27.27
C ASP A 95 44.35 -0.63 -27.47
N PRO A 96 43.41 -1.37 -28.08
CA PRO A 96 43.50 -2.82 -28.22
C PRO A 96 44.69 -3.30 -29.08
N GLN A 97 45.27 -2.43 -29.90
CA GLN A 97 46.41 -2.73 -30.78
C GLN A 97 47.70 -2.08 -30.30
N ALA A 98 47.64 -0.85 -29.79
CA ALA A 98 48.81 -0.08 -29.38
C ALA A 98 49.13 -0.15 -27.88
N GLY A 99 48.28 -0.78 -27.06
CA GLY A 99 48.40 -0.79 -25.61
C GLY A 99 48.00 0.54 -24.99
N GLU A 100 48.56 0.87 -23.82
CA GLU A 100 48.26 2.14 -23.14
C GLU A 100 48.84 3.34 -23.91
N ILE A 101 47.98 4.26 -24.31
CA ILE A 101 48.33 5.48 -25.06
C ILE A 101 48.00 6.74 -24.27
N LEU A 102 48.70 7.83 -24.59
CA LEU A 102 48.29 9.17 -24.15
C LEU A 102 47.10 9.64 -25.01
N TYR A 103 45.92 9.74 -24.39
CA TYR A 103 44.67 10.08 -25.07
C TYR A 103 44.53 11.60 -25.27
N SER A 104 44.70 12.38 -24.20
CA SER A 104 44.62 13.84 -24.25
C SER A 104 45.55 14.51 -23.25
N ILE A 105 45.88 15.77 -23.52
CA ILE A 105 46.80 16.58 -22.72
C ILE A 105 46.12 17.90 -22.36
N SER A 106 46.18 18.28 -21.09
CA SER A 106 45.82 19.62 -20.62
C SER A 106 47.06 20.30 -20.05
N VAL A 107 47.29 21.56 -20.39
CA VAL A 107 48.47 22.33 -19.94
C VAL A 107 48.03 23.52 -19.11
N ALA A 108 48.81 23.84 -18.08
CA ALA A 108 48.61 25.03 -17.27
C ALA A 108 48.76 26.28 -18.15
N ASP A 109 47.83 27.21 -18.01
CA ASP A 109 47.89 28.51 -18.67
C ASP A 109 48.59 29.52 -17.77
N GLU A 110 49.93 29.45 -17.75
CA GLU A 110 50.77 30.38 -16.98
C GLU A 110 50.69 31.84 -17.46
N SER A 111 49.94 32.13 -18.54
CA SER A 111 49.62 33.51 -18.94
C SER A 111 48.48 34.13 -18.12
N THR A 112 47.64 33.29 -17.49
CA THR A 112 46.47 33.73 -16.72
C THR A 112 46.60 33.47 -15.23
N ALA A 113 47.27 32.39 -14.82
CA ALA A 113 47.58 32.11 -13.41
C ALA A 113 48.82 31.23 -13.28
N THR A 114 49.60 31.41 -12.20
CA THR A 114 50.68 30.49 -11.86
C THR A 114 50.12 29.07 -11.69
N ALA A 115 50.84 28.07 -12.22
CA ALA A 115 50.49 26.66 -12.05
C ALA A 115 50.35 26.30 -10.56
N ASP A 116 49.47 25.35 -10.25
CA ASP A 116 49.30 24.89 -8.87
C ASP A 116 50.59 24.20 -8.38
N TYR A 117 50.94 24.43 -7.11
CA TYR A 117 52.11 23.82 -6.47
C TYR A 117 51.67 22.67 -5.57
N MET A 118 52.17 21.46 -5.84
CA MET A 118 52.04 20.32 -4.94
C MET A 118 53.27 20.27 -4.02
N PRO A 119 53.13 20.53 -2.71
CA PRO A 119 54.27 20.51 -1.79
C PRO A 119 54.73 19.09 -1.48
N PRO A 120 56.01 18.87 -1.13
CA PRO A 120 56.46 17.55 -0.65
C PRO A 120 55.77 17.20 0.67
N PHE A 121 55.67 15.92 0.98
CA PHE A 121 55.20 15.50 2.30
C PHE A 121 56.25 15.80 3.36
N ASN A 122 55.87 16.59 4.36
CA ASN A 122 56.74 17.00 5.46
C ASN A 122 56.54 16.15 6.73
N GLY A 123 55.85 15.01 6.63
CA GLY A 123 55.56 14.13 7.77
C GLY A 123 54.35 14.55 8.62
N ILE A 124 53.73 15.70 8.34
CA ILE A 124 52.61 16.23 9.14
C ILE A 124 51.43 16.64 8.24
N GLY A 125 51.67 17.49 7.24
CA GLY A 125 50.62 18.06 6.38
C GLY A 125 50.39 17.24 5.12
N VAL A 126 49.22 16.60 5.02
CA VAL A 126 48.75 15.97 3.77
C VAL A 126 48.08 17.03 2.89
N SER A 127 48.56 17.15 1.66
CA SER A 127 47.92 17.95 0.60
C SER A 127 47.35 17.04 -0.47
N SER A 128 46.21 17.43 -1.03
CA SER A 128 45.52 16.68 -2.09
C SER A 128 45.21 17.58 -3.27
N LEU A 129 45.39 17.04 -4.48
CA LEU A 129 44.93 17.64 -5.73
C LEU A 129 43.81 16.77 -6.30
N MET A 130 42.62 17.34 -6.44
CA MET A 130 41.52 16.70 -7.16
C MET A 130 41.52 17.21 -8.60
N VAL A 131 41.54 16.29 -9.55
CA VAL A 131 41.57 16.59 -10.98
C VAL A 131 40.30 16.06 -11.64
N ASP A 132 39.56 16.95 -12.30
CA ASP A 132 38.42 16.63 -13.16
C ASP A 132 38.73 17.06 -14.61
N LEU A 133 39.10 16.12 -15.47
CA LEU A 133 39.39 16.38 -16.88
C LEU A 133 38.14 16.18 -17.74
N VAL A 134 37.62 17.25 -18.33
CA VAL A 134 36.59 17.15 -19.37
C VAL A 134 37.28 16.87 -20.70
N THR A 135 36.94 15.73 -21.32
CA THR A 135 37.47 15.36 -22.63
C THR A 135 36.35 14.92 -23.57
N ALA A 136 36.53 15.22 -24.86
CA ALA A 136 35.60 14.78 -25.88
C ALA A 136 35.74 13.27 -26.15
N VAL A 137 34.61 12.63 -26.44
CA VAL A 137 34.46 11.23 -26.82
C VAL A 137 33.47 11.09 -27.98
N SER A 138 33.53 10.00 -28.74
CA SER A 138 32.66 9.80 -29.90
C SER A 138 31.23 9.38 -29.53
N ASN A 139 31.08 8.62 -28.46
CA ASN A 139 29.79 8.27 -27.86
C ASN A 139 29.99 8.03 -26.36
N ALA A 140 29.41 8.87 -25.50
CA ALA A 140 29.57 8.72 -24.06
C ALA A 140 29.04 7.38 -23.51
N SER A 141 28.12 6.71 -24.22
CA SER A 141 27.58 5.40 -23.82
C SER A 141 28.51 4.22 -24.15
N SER A 142 29.56 4.41 -24.95
CA SER A 142 30.54 3.35 -25.27
C SER A 142 31.77 3.36 -24.35
N VAL A 143 31.78 4.23 -23.33
CA VAL A 143 32.85 4.32 -22.35
C VAL A 143 32.65 3.26 -21.26
N LYS A 144 33.65 2.42 -21.06
CA LYS A 144 33.66 1.40 -20.00
C LYS A 144 34.13 2.05 -18.70
N VAL A 145 33.32 1.97 -17.65
CA VAL A 145 33.65 2.49 -16.32
C VAL A 145 34.24 1.35 -15.49
N ASN A 146 35.53 1.43 -15.19
CA ASN A 146 36.17 0.62 -14.16
C ASN A 146 36.45 1.54 -12.97
N VAL A 147 35.72 1.37 -11.86
CA VAL A 147 35.95 2.12 -10.62
C VAL A 147 36.95 1.35 -9.77
N ASP A 148 38.04 1.98 -9.32
CA ASP A 148 38.96 1.39 -8.36
C ASP A 148 38.31 1.38 -6.95
N PRO A 149 38.07 0.22 -6.32
CA PRO A 149 37.40 0.12 -5.03
C PRO A 149 38.22 0.70 -3.86
N THR A 150 39.48 1.11 -4.09
CA THR A 150 40.34 1.76 -3.08
C THR A 150 40.30 3.30 -3.14
N ALA A 151 39.70 3.88 -4.17
CA ALA A 151 39.47 5.32 -4.25
C ALA A 151 38.27 5.71 -3.35
N GLY A 152 38.48 6.63 -2.40
CA GLY A 152 37.40 7.12 -1.54
C GLY A 152 36.27 7.75 -2.35
N ALA A 153 35.01 7.49 -1.96
CA ALA A 153 33.85 8.09 -2.61
C ALA A 153 33.91 9.62 -2.52
N THR A 154 33.74 10.32 -3.64
CA THR A 154 33.70 11.78 -3.66
C THR A 154 32.37 12.29 -3.09
N VAL A 155 32.36 13.51 -2.55
CA VAL A 155 31.12 14.15 -2.06
C VAL A 155 30.04 14.19 -3.15
N ALA A 156 30.43 14.40 -4.41
CA ALA A 156 29.51 14.37 -5.54
C ALA A 156 28.87 12.99 -5.77
N GLN A 157 29.62 11.89 -5.55
CA GLN A 157 29.07 10.54 -5.61
C GLN A 157 28.09 10.28 -4.47
N ILE A 158 28.40 10.76 -3.26
CA ILE A 158 27.49 10.63 -2.11
C ILE A 158 26.20 11.43 -2.34
N VAL A 159 26.30 12.66 -2.85
CA VAL A 159 25.12 13.49 -3.18
C VAL A 159 24.29 12.84 -4.30
N ASN A 160 24.92 12.32 -5.35
CA ASN A 160 24.18 11.66 -6.43
C ASN A 160 23.53 10.34 -5.97
N LEU A 161 24.20 9.57 -5.13
CA LEU A 161 23.60 8.40 -4.48
C LEU A 161 22.45 8.82 -3.55
N GLN A 162 22.59 9.93 -2.82
CA GLN A 162 21.52 10.48 -1.99
C GLN A 162 20.32 10.91 -2.83
N GLU A 163 20.54 11.54 -3.99
CA GLU A 163 19.49 11.89 -4.95
C GLU A 163 18.81 10.64 -5.52
N GLN A 164 19.57 9.61 -5.93
CA GLN A 164 19.01 8.35 -6.40
C GLN A 164 18.24 7.62 -5.29
N ILE A 165 18.74 7.64 -4.05
CA ILE A 165 18.06 7.08 -2.89
C ILE A 165 16.77 7.86 -2.62
N ASN A 166 16.80 9.19 -2.68
CA ASN A 166 15.61 10.02 -2.49
C ASN A 166 14.59 9.80 -3.61
N ASP A 167 15.04 9.62 -4.86
CA ASP A 167 14.17 9.30 -5.99
C ASP A 167 13.54 7.90 -5.84
N VAL A 168 14.33 6.90 -5.44
CA VAL A 168 13.80 5.57 -5.09
C VAL A 168 12.82 5.65 -3.93
N LYS A 169 13.13 6.40 -2.87
CA LYS A 169 12.25 6.60 -1.71
C LYS A 169 10.96 7.34 -2.09
N SER A 170 11.03 8.33 -2.97
CA SER A 170 9.88 9.03 -3.53
C SER A 170 9.02 8.09 -4.40
N PHE A 171 9.65 7.32 -5.29
CA PHE A 171 8.99 6.34 -6.15
C PHE A 171 8.26 5.24 -5.36
N VAL A 172 8.86 4.75 -4.28
CA VAL A 172 8.22 3.75 -3.42
C VAL A 172 7.26 4.35 -2.40
N GLY A 173 7.30 5.65 -2.13
CA GLY A 173 6.33 6.39 -1.32
C GLY A 173 6.73 6.61 0.16
N TYR A 174 8.02 6.52 0.51
CA TYR A 174 8.52 6.63 1.89
C TYR A 174 8.71 8.06 2.42
N GLU A 175 8.62 9.08 1.56
CA GLU A 175 9.05 10.45 1.91
C GLU A 175 7.97 11.33 2.52
N SER A 176 6.73 10.85 2.69
CA SER A 176 5.67 11.68 3.23
C SER A 176 5.33 11.30 4.67
N SER A 177 5.31 12.30 5.56
CA SER A 177 5.01 12.15 6.98
C SER A 177 3.58 11.63 7.25
N ASP A 178 2.73 11.60 6.23
CA ASP A 178 1.35 11.13 6.24
C ASP A 178 1.17 9.75 5.57
N VAL A 179 2.24 9.05 5.20
CA VAL A 179 2.18 7.65 4.75
C VAL A 179 2.49 6.73 5.92
N TYR A 180 1.62 5.75 6.12
CA TYR A 180 1.70 4.75 7.19
C TYR A 180 1.71 3.37 6.58
N GLY A 181 2.55 2.46 7.05
CA GLY A 181 2.56 1.12 6.47
C GLY A 181 3.02 0.00 7.38
N VAL A 182 2.93 -1.21 6.86
CA VAL A 182 3.39 -2.43 7.49
C VAL A 182 3.97 -3.39 6.46
N GLU A 183 5.13 -3.96 6.74
CA GLU A 183 5.66 -5.13 6.04
C GLU A 183 5.08 -6.39 6.70
N VAL A 184 4.46 -7.23 5.89
CA VAL A 184 3.98 -8.55 6.28
C VAL A 184 4.84 -9.60 5.60
N ASP A 185 5.54 -10.39 6.39
CA ASP A 185 6.27 -11.57 5.98
C ASP A 185 5.44 -12.80 6.35
N PHE A 186 4.62 -13.27 5.42
CA PHE A 186 3.69 -14.38 5.64
C PHE A 186 4.44 -15.69 5.95
N VAL A 187 5.61 -15.87 5.32
CA VAL A 187 6.45 -17.06 5.52
C VAL A 187 7.01 -17.10 6.93
N ASN A 188 7.58 -15.99 7.41
CA ASN A 188 8.16 -15.90 8.75
C ASN A 188 7.16 -15.44 9.81
N LYS A 189 5.88 -15.24 9.44
CA LYS A 189 4.78 -14.81 10.32
C LYS A 189 5.12 -13.52 11.08
N LYS A 190 5.78 -12.57 10.42
CA LYS A 190 6.30 -11.35 11.03
C LYS A 190 5.63 -10.12 10.43
N PHE A 191 5.26 -9.19 11.30
CA PHE A 191 4.72 -7.89 10.96
C PHE A 191 5.67 -6.80 11.45
N THR A 192 6.01 -5.84 10.59
CA THR A 192 6.93 -4.74 10.93
C THR A 192 6.34 -3.44 10.44
N ARG A 193 6.06 -2.49 11.35
CA ARG A 193 5.57 -1.15 10.96
C ARG A 193 6.63 -0.42 10.13
N LEU A 194 6.17 0.39 9.18
CA LEU A 194 7.00 1.16 8.26
C LEU A 194 6.51 2.60 8.15
N ALA A 195 7.37 3.46 7.62
CA ALA A 195 7.07 4.88 7.36
C ALA A 195 6.57 5.59 8.62
N GLY A 196 5.55 6.45 8.51
CA GLY A 196 4.97 7.17 9.65
C GLY A 196 4.43 6.26 10.76
N ALA A 197 4.29 4.95 10.54
CA ALA A 197 3.84 4.00 11.55
C ALA A 197 4.97 3.39 12.38
N GLU A 198 6.25 3.50 11.99
CA GLU A 198 7.38 2.72 12.56
C GLU A 198 7.47 2.80 14.10
N ASN A 199 7.18 3.97 14.68
CA ASN A 199 7.27 4.22 16.12
C ASN A 199 5.91 4.46 16.79
N LEU A 200 4.80 4.11 16.12
CA LEU A 200 3.46 4.32 16.67
C LEU A 200 2.98 3.12 17.47
N THR A 201 2.29 3.43 18.56
CA THR A 201 1.51 2.49 19.36
C THR A 201 0.08 2.41 18.80
N SER A 202 -0.45 1.19 18.64
CA SER A 202 -1.83 0.99 18.19
C SER A 202 -2.85 1.71 19.10
N GLY A 203 -3.99 2.10 18.54
CA GLY A 203 -5.01 2.85 19.27
C GLY A 203 -4.64 4.34 19.37
N ALA A 204 -4.13 4.76 20.53
CA ALA A 204 -4.03 6.17 20.91
C ALA A 204 -3.25 7.05 19.92
N ASP A 205 -2.13 6.56 19.37
CA ASP A 205 -1.35 7.35 18.41
C ASP A 205 -2.07 7.51 17.07
N PHE A 206 -2.89 6.52 16.70
CA PHE A 206 -3.69 6.52 15.47
C PHE A 206 -4.97 7.38 15.58
N ASP A 207 -5.47 7.64 16.78
CA ASP A 207 -6.71 8.41 16.99
C ASP A 207 -6.67 9.84 16.43
N LYS A 208 -5.47 10.39 16.20
CA LYS A 208 -5.27 11.74 15.65
C LYS A 208 -4.87 11.73 14.17
N LEU A 209 -4.59 10.56 13.60
CA LEU A 209 -4.03 10.44 12.25
C LEU A 209 -5.13 10.16 11.24
N ALA A 210 -5.11 10.87 10.11
CA ALA A 210 -5.97 10.50 9.00
C ALA A 210 -5.46 9.19 8.35
N PRO A 211 -6.35 8.26 7.96
CA PRO A 211 -7.81 8.38 8.02
C PRO A 211 -8.47 7.93 9.35
N TRP A 212 -7.75 7.30 10.28
CA TRP A 212 -8.30 6.74 11.54
C TRP A 212 -9.02 7.77 12.42
N GLY A 213 -8.41 8.92 12.69
CA GLY A 213 -9.00 9.98 13.53
C GLY A 213 -10.19 10.69 12.90
N GLY A 214 -10.36 10.55 11.58
CA GLY A 214 -11.54 11.03 10.87
C GLY A 214 -12.71 10.05 10.90
N ARG A 215 -12.48 8.82 11.34
CA ARG A 215 -13.50 7.77 11.40
C ARG A 215 -14.41 7.95 12.64
N LYS A 216 -15.70 8.18 12.43
CA LYS A 216 -16.61 8.64 13.50
C LYS A 216 -18.01 8.06 13.40
N ARG A 217 -18.57 7.62 14.54
CA ARG A 217 -19.99 7.30 14.66
C ARG A 217 -20.86 8.53 14.40
N CYS A 218 -21.89 8.36 13.58
CA CYS A 218 -22.82 9.42 13.19
C CYS A 218 -24.23 8.88 12.95
N ASN A 219 -25.21 9.79 12.93
CA ASN A 219 -26.57 9.55 12.51
C ASN A 219 -26.78 10.04 11.08
N LEU A 220 -27.23 9.13 10.21
CA LEU A 220 -27.45 9.37 8.78
C LEU A 220 -28.94 9.20 8.44
N THR A 221 -29.56 10.18 7.78
CA THR A 221 -30.96 10.08 7.31
C THR A 221 -31.07 9.18 6.09
N ASN A 222 -32.29 8.74 5.74
CA ASN A 222 -32.53 7.95 4.53
C ASN A 222 -32.10 8.67 3.23
N GLU A 223 -32.12 10.00 3.22
CA GLU A 223 -31.66 10.83 2.10
C GLU A 223 -30.13 10.96 2.05
N GLY A 224 -29.40 10.37 3.01
CA GLY A 224 -27.95 10.41 3.07
C GLY A 224 -27.36 11.67 3.69
N VAL A 225 -28.13 12.39 4.51
CA VAL A 225 -27.63 13.57 5.23
C VAL A 225 -27.12 13.18 6.61
N MET A 226 -25.85 13.48 6.88
CA MET A 226 -25.27 13.30 8.22
C MET A 226 -25.74 14.43 9.13
N VAL A 227 -26.56 14.09 10.12
CA VAL A 227 -27.23 15.07 11.00
C VAL A 227 -26.53 15.25 12.34
N ALA A 228 -25.86 14.24 12.89
CA ALA A 228 -25.11 14.39 14.13
C ALA A 228 -24.00 13.35 14.25
N TYR A 229 -22.84 13.76 14.76
CA TYR A 229 -21.83 12.84 15.27
C TYR A 229 -22.14 12.43 16.71
N ARG A 230 -21.58 11.30 17.15
CA ARG A 230 -21.68 10.89 18.56
C ARG A 230 -21.14 11.98 19.48
N GLY A 231 -21.93 12.33 20.50
CA GLY A 231 -21.62 13.41 21.45
C GLY A 231 -22.21 14.76 21.05
N GLU A 232 -22.73 14.92 19.83
CA GLU A 232 -23.47 16.11 19.43
C GLU A 232 -24.95 16.02 19.83
N THR A 233 -25.59 17.19 19.97
CA THR A 233 -27.01 17.31 20.26
C THR A 233 -27.86 16.55 19.23
N GLY A 234 -28.84 15.78 19.72
CA GLY A 234 -29.76 15.05 18.86
C GLY A 234 -29.22 13.71 18.34
N TYR A 235 -27.94 13.39 18.57
CA TYR A 235 -27.42 12.04 18.33
C TYR A 235 -28.16 11.00 19.18
N SER A 236 -28.37 9.82 18.59
CA SER A 236 -29.11 8.72 19.21
C SER A 236 -28.90 7.44 18.41
N GLU A 237 -28.72 6.32 19.10
CA GLU A 237 -28.55 5.01 18.47
C GLU A 237 -29.87 4.22 18.35
N ALA A 238 -31.00 4.83 18.73
CA ALA A 238 -32.32 4.18 18.76
C ALA A 238 -33.07 4.22 17.42
N GLY A 239 -32.43 4.65 16.34
CA GLY A 239 -33.02 4.78 15.00
C GLY A 239 -33.77 6.09 14.73
N ALA A 240 -33.76 7.03 15.68
CA ALA A 240 -34.34 8.35 15.51
C ALA A 240 -33.57 9.41 16.31
N THR A 241 -33.51 10.65 15.81
CA THR A 241 -32.87 11.78 16.51
C THR A 241 -33.53 12.04 17.86
N SER A 242 -32.73 12.40 18.87
CA SER A 242 -33.20 12.67 20.24
C SER A 242 -33.60 14.13 20.49
N ALA A 243 -33.30 15.01 19.53
CA ALA A 243 -33.61 16.43 19.58
C ALA A 243 -33.71 16.98 18.15
N THR A 244 -34.26 18.19 18.00
CA THR A 244 -34.23 18.93 16.74
C THR A 244 -32.81 19.35 16.38
N ILE A 245 -32.41 19.16 15.13
CA ILE A 245 -31.09 19.45 14.58
C ILE A 245 -31.25 20.33 13.35
N THR A 246 -30.41 21.36 13.21
CA THR A 246 -30.35 22.19 11.99
C THR A 246 -29.07 21.90 11.23
N LYS A 247 -29.17 21.58 9.92
CA LYS A 247 -28.02 21.47 9.00
C LYS A 247 -28.23 22.44 7.84
N GLY A 248 -27.36 23.46 7.75
CA GLY A 248 -27.55 24.55 6.79
C GLY A 248 -28.87 25.28 7.07
N THR A 249 -29.77 25.29 6.10
CA THR A 249 -31.12 25.88 6.20
C THR A 249 -32.22 24.85 6.50
N THR A 250 -31.87 23.55 6.59
CA THR A 250 -32.84 22.47 6.82
C THR A 250 -32.92 22.10 8.29
N GLU A 251 -34.13 22.03 8.82
CA GLU A 251 -34.42 21.56 10.18
C GLU A 251 -34.88 20.10 10.15
N TYR A 252 -34.29 19.29 11.01
CA TYR A 252 -34.62 17.89 11.25
C TYR A 252 -35.22 17.78 12.65
N PRO A 253 -36.54 17.61 12.81
CA PRO A 253 -37.17 17.58 14.12
C PRO A 253 -36.70 16.39 14.96
N SER A 254 -36.90 16.46 16.28
CA SER A 254 -36.76 15.29 17.14
C SER A 254 -37.63 14.14 16.62
N GLY A 255 -37.09 12.92 16.61
CA GLY A 255 -37.78 11.75 16.07
C GLY A 255 -37.55 11.51 14.57
N THR A 256 -36.79 12.35 13.86
CA THR A 256 -36.36 12.08 12.48
C THR A 256 -35.65 10.72 12.41
N LYS A 257 -36.10 9.85 11.51
CA LYS A 257 -35.52 8.51 11.31
C LYS A 257 -34.08 8.61 10.79
N VAL A 258 -33.18 7.90 11.45
CA VAL A 258 -31.74 7.89 11.15
C VAL A 258 -31.16 6.50 11.40
N GLN A 259 -30.06 6.19 10.73
CA GLN A 259 -29.25 5.00 10.98
C GLN A 259 -27.99 5.40 11.72
N THR A 260 -27.56 4.57 12.68
CA THR A 260 -26.26 4.72 13.32
C THR A 260 -25.19 4.12 12.42
N MET A 261 -24.36 4.97 11.87
CA MET A 261 -23.30 4.62 10.92
C MET A 261 -21.94 5.04 11.47
N VAL A 262 -20.89 4.66 10.78
CA VAL A 262 -19.51 5.09 10.99
C VAL A 262 -19.06 5.76 9.69
N GLU A 263 -18.93 7.08 9.72
CA GLU A 263 -18.32 7.85 8.64
C GLU A 263 -16.85 7.45 8.54
N GLN A 264 -16.42 7.07 7.35
CA GLN A 264 -15.05 6.70 7.03
C GLN A 264 -14.57 7.63 5.91
N PRO A 265 -13.58 8.51 6.16
CA PRO A 265 -12.96 9.31 5.12
C PRO A 265 -12.19 8.46 4.10
N LEU A 266 -12.12 8.93 2.87
CA LEU A 266 -11.33 8.35 1.79
C LEU A 266 -9.85 8.26 2.19
N PHE A 267 -9.24 7.16 1.78
CA PHE A 267 -7.80 6.99 1.80
C PHE A 267 -7.37 6.14 0.60
N TYR A 268 -6.06 6.18 0.36
CA TYR A 268 -5.42 5.53 -0.76
C TYR A 268 -4.46 4.47 -0.23
N THR A 269 -4.39 3.35 -0.93
CA THR A 269 -3.58 2.20 -0.57
C THR A 269 -2.50 1.97 -1.62
N LYS A 270 -1.39 1.37 -1.20
CA LYS A 270 -0.36 0.84 -2.10
C LYS A 270 0.16 -0.46 -1.53
N VAL A 271 0.16 -1.50 -2.36
CA VAL A 271 0.83 -2.76 -2.04
C VAL A 271 2.11 -2.85 -2.85
N VAL A 272 3.21 -3.18 -2.18
CA VAL A 272 4.50 -3.46 -2.82
C VAL A 272 4.85 -4.92 -2.53
N PRO A 273 4.65 -5.84 -3.50
CA PRO A 273 5.12 -7.21 -3.36
C PRO A 273 6.65 -7.23 -3.23
N VAL A 274 7.17 -7.75 -2.13
CA VAL A 274 8.63 -7.93 -1.91
C VAL A 274 9.04 -9.31 -2.39
N LYS A 275 8.20 -10.32 -2.13
CA LYS A 275 8.36 -11.68 -2.61
C LYS A 275 6.99 -12.30 -2.84
N SER A 276 6.86 -13.02 -3.96
CA SER A 276 5.66 -13.78 -4.29
C SER A 276 6.03 -15.17 -4.80
N SER A 277 5.15 -16.13 -4.56
CA SER A 277 5.21 -17.47 -5.13
C SER A 277 3.98 -17.70 -6.00
N VAL A 278 4.03 -18.74 -6.85
CA VAL A 278 2.82 -19.27 -7.48
C VAL A 278 1.84 -19.69 -6.36
N SER A 279 0.56 -19.41 -6.54
CA SER A 279 -0.48 -19.85 -5.61
C SER A 279 -0.50 -21.38 -5.51
N SER A 280 -0.89 -21.95 -4.37
CA SER A 280 -1.01 -23.40 -4.20
C SER A 280 -2.04 -24.02 -5.13
N SER A 281 -2.98 -23.22 -5.65
CA SER A 281 -3.93 -23.60 -6.69
C SER A 281 -3.33 -23.71 -8.09
N GLY A 282 -2.05 -23.36 -8.28
CA GLY A 282 -1.34 -23.42 -9.56
C GLY A 282 -1.60 -22.26 -10.53
N ARG A 283 -2.55 -21.36 -10.22
CA ARG A 283 -2.87 -20.17 -11.02
C ARG A 283 -2.71 -18.88 -10.20
N GLY A 284 -2.03 -17.91 -10.79
CA GLY A 284 -1.75 -16.62 -10.18
C GLY A 284 -0.66 -16.69 -9.12
N LYS A 285 -0.46 -15.58 -8.41
CA LYS A 285 0.57 -15.45 -7.37
C LYS A 285 -0.06 -15.20 -6.02
N LYS A 286 0.65 -15.59 -4.96
CA LYS A 286 0.37 -15.19 -3.58
C LYS A 286 1.50 -14.34 -3.02
N TYR A 287 1.19 -13.51 -2.03
CA TYR A 287 2.21 -12.80 -1.28
C TYR A 287 2.93 -13.77 -0.34
N ASP A 288 4.25 -13.88 -0.49
CA ASP A 288 5.11 -14.46 0.56
C ASP A 288 5.58 -13.35 1.52
N LYS A 289 5.82 -12.17 0.95
CA LYS A 289 6.19 -10.96 1.67
C LYS A 289 5.74 -9.73 0.90
N ALA A 290 5.05 -8.81 1.56
CA ALA A 290 4.57 -7.58 0.94
C ALA A 290 4.54 -6.42 1.92
N ARG A 291 4.55 -5.20 1.39
CA ARG A 291 4.41 -3.97 2.16
C ARG A 291 3.09 -3.30 1.81
N PHE A 292 2.33 -2.96 2.83
CA PHE A 292 1.00 -2.39 2.74
C PHE A 292 1.05 -0.96 3.28
N TYR A 293 0.74 0.03 2.43
CA TYR A 293 0.74 1.44 2.80
C TYR A 293 -0.64 2.06 2.68
N ILE A 294 -0.93 2.99 3.60
CA ILE A 294 -2.07 3.89 3.58
C ILE A 294 -1.55 5.32 3.47
N SER A 295 -2.26 6.12 2.67
CA SER A 295 -2.11 7.56 2.56
C SER A 295 -3.48 8.23 2.63
N PRO A 296 -3.68 9.27 3.46
CA PRO A 296 -4.93 10.02 3.48
C PRO A 296 -5.10 10.94 2.25
N THR A 297 -4.03 11.22 1.51
CA THR A 297 -4.05 12.05 0.30
C THR A 297 -3.66 11.25 -0.95
N PRO A 298 -4.07 11.65 -2.16
CA PRO A 298 -3.60 10.99 -3.39
C PRO A 298 -2.08 11.15 -3.55
N LYS A 299 -1.38 10.07 -3.89
CA LYS A 299 0.07 10.03 -4.12
C LYS A 299 0.40 9.06 -5.26
N ALA A 300 1.57 9.24 -5.90
CA ALA A 300 1.99 8.41 -7.02
C ALA A 300 2.07 6.92 -6.65
N GLY A 301 1.40 6.08 -7.46
CA GLY A 301 1.34 4.63 -7.25
C GLY A 301 0.40 4.18 -6.12
N PHE A 302 -0.31 5.10 -5.44
CA PHE A 302 -1.40 4.76 -4.53
C PHE A 302 -2.74 4.77 -5.29
N LYS A 303 -3.61 3.81 -4.99
CA LYS A 303 -4.97 3.70 -5.54
C LYS A 303 -6.00 3.95 -4.44
N PRO A 304 -7.12 4.63 -4.70
CA PRO A 304 -8.21 4.70 -3.72
C PRO A 304 -8.75 3.29 -3.45
N VAL A 305 -9.30 3.06 -2.26
CA VAL A 305 -10.05 1.82 -1.99
C VAL A 305 -11.34 1.84 -2.81
N ASP A 306 -11.62 0.76 -3.54
CA ASP A 306 -12.76 0.69 -4.47
C ASP A 306 -14.12 0.82 -3.76
N GLY A 307 -14.18 0.58 -2.46
CA GLY A 307 -15.39 0.72 -1.64
C GLY A 307 -15.96 2.15 -1.61
N PHE A 308 -15.18 3.14 -2.03
CA PHE A 308 -15.57 4.55 -2.13
C PHE A 308 -16.16 4.95 -3.49
N LEU A 309 -16.28 4.00 -4.43
CA LEU A 309 -16.90 4.25 -5.72
C LEU A 309 -18.42 4.21 -5.60
N ASP A 310 -19.10 5.25 -6.09
CA ASP A 310 -20.56 5.30 -6.16
C ASP A 310 -21.12 4.36 -7.24
N ASP A 311 -22.44 4.38 -7.47
CA ASP A 311 -23.08 3.48 -8.43
C ASP A 311 -22.62 3.70 -9.88
N ASN A 312 -22.01 4.85 -10.18
CA ASN A 312 -21.51 5.23 -11.50
C ASN A 312 -19.99 5.13 -11.61
N GLY A 313 -19.31 4.60 -10.57
CA GLY A 313 -17.85 4.54 -10.53
C GLY A 313 -17.19 5.88 -10.22
N ILE A 314 -17.92 6.84 -9.63
CA ILE A 314 -17.38 8.13 -9.19
C ILE A 314 -16.89 7.98 -7.75
N LEU A 315 -15.62 8.29 -7.54
CA LEU A 315 -14.99 8.27 -6.23
C LEU A 315 -15.63 9.29 -5.28
N GLN A 316 -15.93 8.87 -4.06
CA GLN A 316 -16.47 9.70 -2.99
C GLN A 316 -15.40 10.01 -1.94
N ASP A 317 -15.54 11.15 -1.25
CA ASP A 317 -14.62 11.59 -0.19
C ASP A 317 -14.80 10.81 1.11
N LYS A 318 -15.91 10.09 1.24
CA LYS A 318 -16.26 9.28 2.41
C LYS A 318 -17.29 8.20 2.06
N ILE A 319 -17.38 7.20 2.92
CA ILE A 319 -18.48 6.23 2.98
C ILE A 319 -19.00 6.11 4.40
N TYR A 320 -20.15 5.47 4.56
CA TYR A 320 -20.76 5.23 5.87
C TYR A 320 -21.02 3.75 6.05
N LEU A 321 -20.25 3.15 6.96
CA LEU A 321 -20.34 1.74 7.34
C LEU A 321 -21.37 1.60 8.46
N SER A 322 -22.13 0.52 8.51
CA SER A 322 -23.07 0.33 9.63
C SER A 322 -22.33 0.11 10.95
N ALA A 323 -22.72 0.88 11.98
CA ALA A 323 -22.18 0.67 13.31
C ALA A 323 -22.59 -0.70 13.88
N PHE A 324 -23.76 -1.22 13.48
CA PHE A 324 -24.33 -2.46 14.02
C PHE A 324 -24.74 -3.42 12.90
N GLU A 325 -24.79 -4.71 13.24
CA GLU A 325 -25.42 -5.73 12.40
C GLU A 325 -26.91 -5.39 12.17
N GLY A 326 -27.43 -5.75 11.00
CA GLY A 326 -28.71 -5.24 10.53
C GLY A 326 -29.93 -5.84 11.25
N SER A 327 -30.82 -4.98 11.74
CA SER A 327 -32.20 -5.30 12.08
C SER A 327 -33.15 -4.87 10.95
N ILE A 328 -34.47 -5.03 11.11
CA ILE A 328 -35.44 -4.65 10.06
C ILE A 328 -36.38 -3.58 10.61
N PHE A 329 -36.67 -2.57 9.80
CA PHE A 329 -37.75 -1.62 10.05
C PHE A 329 -38.96 -2.07 9.23
N ASP A 330 -40.02 -2.47 9.94
CA ASP A 330 -41.33 -2.79 9.37
C ASP A 330 -42.00 -1.47 8.99
N THR A 331 -42.08 -1.22 7.69
CA THR A 331 -42.61 0.04 7.16
C THR A 331 -44.11 0.16 7.44
N SER A 332 -44.84 -0.96 7.40
CA SER A 332 -46.29 -0.99 7.61
C SER A 332 -46.66 -0.73 9.07
N ALA A 333 -45.86 -1.25 10.01
CA ALA A 333 -46.03 -1.03 11.44
C ALA A 333 -45.36 0.25 11.96
N GLY A 334 -44.47 0.86 11.17
CA GLY A 334 -43.69 2.03 11.58
C GLY A 334 -42.70 1.74 12.71
N ALA A 335 -42.26 0.48 12.85
CA ALA A 335 -41.53 -0.02 14.01
C ALA A 335 -40.28 -0.82 13.63
N TYR A 336 -39.29 -0.85 14.53
CA TYR A 336 -38.13 -1.74 14.39
C TYR A 336 -38.47 -3.13 14.93
N LEU A 337 -38.16 -4.14 14.14
CA LEU A 337 -38.10 -5.54 14.53
C LEU A 337 -36.82 -5.76 15.35
N LYS A 338 -36.96 -6.01 16.65
CA LYS A 338 -35.85 -6.02 17.63
C LYS A 338 -35.54 -7.41 18.18
N ALA A 339 -36.37 -8.40 17.88
CA ALA A 339 -36.27 -9.75 18.44
C ALA A 339 -36.00 -10.82 17.38
N ASP A 340 -35.66 -10.43 16.14
CA ASP A 340 -35.55 -11.32 14.99
C ASP A 340 -36.90 -12.01 14.67
N GLU A 341 -37.94 -11.19 14.48
CA GLU A 341 -39.35 -11.58 14.44
C GLU A 341 -39.74 -12.42 13.21
N GLN A 342 -38.89 -12.49 12.18
CA GLN A 342 -39.08 -13.29 10.97
C GLN A 342 -40.31 -12.94 10.11
N VAL A 343 -40.69 -11.66 10.05
CA VAL A 343 -41.91 -11.18 9.36
C VAL A 343 -41.63 -10.13 8.28
N ALA A 344 -40.40 -10.08 7.74
CA ALA A 344 -40.01 -9.04 6.80
C ALA A 344 -40.82 -9.05 5.49
N ASP A 345 -41.33 -7.88 5.10
CA ASP A 345 -41.77 -7.59 3.74
C ASP A 345 -40.61 -7.01 2.92
N PHE A 346 -39.95 -7.88 2.16
CA PHE A 346 -38.80 -7.50 1.33
C PHE A 346 -39.12 -6.49 0.21
N ALA A 347 -40.40 -6.19 -0.06
CA ALA A 347 -40.79 -5.17 -1.03
C ALA A 347 -40.77 -3.75 -0.44
N THR A 348 -40.99 -3.59 0.87
CA THR A 348 -41.19 -2.27 1.48
C THR A 348 -40.39 -2.04 2.77
N ASP A 349 -40.00 -3.09 3.48
CA ASP A 349 -39.21 -2.98 4.71
C ASP A 349 -37.78 -2.57 4.43
N MET A 350 -37.11 -2.04 5.46
CA MET A 350 -35.76 -1.50 5.34
C MET A 350 -34.79 -2.15 6.34
N LEU A 351 -33.60 -2.55 5.88
CA LEU A 351 -32.54 -3.05 6.78
C LEU A 351 -32.04 -1.88 7.62
N SER A 352 -31.81 -2.02 8.92
CA SER A 352 -31.51 -0.91 9.84
C SER A 352 -30.23 -1.17 10.65
N SER A 353 -29.47 -0.11 10.95
CA SER A 353 -28.33 -0.14 11.88
C SER A 353 -28.68 0.69 13.11
N ILE A 354 -29.09 0.02 14.19
CA ILE A 354 -29.49 0.63 15.47
C ILE A 354 -28.97 -0.20 16.64
N ALA A 355 -28.82 0.42 17.81
CA ALA A 355 -28.57 -0.28 19.07
C ALA A 355 -29.88 -0.86 19.63
N GLY A 356 -29.77 -1.87 20.49
CA GLY A 356 -30.91 -2.46 21.19
C GLY A 356 -31.80 -3.34 20.31
N ALA A 357 -31.28 -3.86 19.20
CA ALA A 357 -31.97 -4.81 18.33
C ALA A 357 -31.15 -6.09 18.16
N LYS A 358 -31.83 -7.24 18.16
CA LYS A 358 -31.23 -8.49 17.73
C LYS A 358 -31.06 -8.48 16.19
N PRO A 359 -29.89 -8.89 15.65
CA PRO A 359 -29.69 -8.95 14.21
C PRO A 359 -30.73 -9.84 13.54
N ALA A 360 -31.26 -9.39 12.42
CA ALA A 360 -32.19 -10.17 11.61
C ALA A 360 -31.48 -11.36 10.98
N SER A 361 -32.16 -12.51 10.94
CA SER A 361 -31.65 -13.73 10.33
C SER A 361 -32.59 -14.32 9.29
N GLY A 362 -32.11 -15.33 8.55
CA GLY A 362 -32.93 -16.13 7.64
C GLY A 362 -33.47 -17.42 8.28
N LEU A 363 -33.80 -17.42 9.57
CA LEU A 363 -34.27 -18.62 10.29
C LEU A 363 -35.51 -19.26 9.63
N THR A 364 -36.57 -18.48 9.43
CA THR A 364 -37.80 -18.87 8.72
C THR A 364 -38.13 -17.94 7.55
N GLN A 365 -37.68 -16.68 7.58
CA GLN A 365 -37.88 -15.70 6.51
C GLN A 365 -36.79 -15.78 5.43
N ASN A 366 -37.10 -15.30 4.23
CA ASN A 366 -36.22 -15.31 3.05
C ASN A 366 -35.10 -14.25 3.10
N LEU A 367 -34.31 -14.19 4.18
CA LEU A 367 -33.17 -13.27 4.30
C LEU A 367 -31.94 -13.74 3.49
N THR A 368 -32.12 -13.91 2.18
CA THR A 368 -31.05 -14.21 1.22
C THR A 368 -30.23 -12.96 0.92
N ARG A 369 -29.06 -13.11 0.29
CA ARG A 369 -28.24 -11.96 -0.13
C ARG A 369 -29.02 -10.98 -1.01
N ALA A 370 -29.77 -11.48 -1.99
CA ALA A 370 -30.61 -10.66 -2.86
C ALA A 370 -31.70 -9.89 -2.10
N ASN A 371 -32.31 -10.49 -1.08
CA ASN A 371 -33.34 -9.83 -0.29
C ASN A 371 -32.74 -8.85 0.73
N VAL A 372 -31.53 -9.08 1.24
CA VAL A 372 -30.78 -8.06 1.99
C VAL A 372 -30.49 -6.84 1.11
N ARG A 373 -30.11 -7.02 -0.17
CA ARG A 373 -29.98 -5.88 -1.09
C ARG A 373 -31.26 -5.07 -1.18
N LYS A 374 -32.42 -5.73 -1.35
CA LYS A 374 -33.73 -5.04 -1.41
C LYS A 374 -34.00 -4.22 -0.16
N LEU A 375 -33.84 -4.83 1.03
CA LEU A 375 -34.02 -4.14 2.30
C LEU A 375 -33.09 -2.92 2.43
N CYS A 376 -31.86 -2.98 1.93
CA CYS A 376 -30.98 -1.81 1.89
C CYS A 376 -31.50 -0.75 0.90
N THR A 377 -31.82 -1.13 -0.34
CA THR A 377 -32.22 -0.19 -1.39
C THR A 377 -33.57 0.47 -1.14
N ASN A 378 -34.46 -0.18 -0.38
CA ASN A 378 -35.75 0.37 0.04
C ASN A 378 -35.59 1.66 0.87
N ARG A 379 -34.41 1.91 1.45
CA ARG A 379 -34.09 3.19 2.13
C ARG A 379 -33.92 4.37 1.19
N GLY A 380 -33.55 4.12 -0.05
CA GLY A 380 -33.28 5.15 -1.04
C GLY A 380 -31.91 5.02 -1.70
N LYS A 381 -31.62 6.00 -2.57
CA LYS A 381 -30.42 6.02 -3.40
C LYS A 381 -29.14 6.06 -2.55
N GLY A 382 -28.14 5.26 -2.93
CA GLY A 382 -26.85 5.18 -2.24
C GLY A 382 -26.80 4.18 -1.08
N TRP A 383 -27.95 3.67 -0.62
CA TRP A 383 -28.02 2.58 0.35
C TRP A 383 -27.86 1.23 -0.33
N LYS A 384 -26.91 0.43 0.16
CA LYS A 384 -26.52 -0.86 -0.42
C LYS A 384 -26.23 -1.87 0.68
N SER A 385 -26.16 -3.15 0.31
CA SER A 385 -25.62 -4.17 1.20
C SER A 385 -24.12 -3.93 1.40
N HIS A 386 -23.62 -4.22 2.59
CA HIS A 386 -22.18 -4.30 2.84
C HIS A 386 -21.52 -5.23 1.82
N ASN A 387 -20.33 -4.84 1.34
CA ASN A 387 -19.70 -5.47 0.19
C ASN A 387 -18.19 -5.70 0.44
N ILE A 388 -17.57 -6.50 -0.43
CA ILE A 388 -16.18 -6.91 -0.25
C ILE A 388 -15.19 -5.72 -0.18
N PHE A 389 -15.44 -4.63 -0.92
CA PHE A 389 -14.56 -3.47 -0.98
C PHE A 389 -14.75 -2.49 0.19
N ALA A 390 -15.96 -2.38 0.73
CA ALA A 390 -16.20 -1.64 1.96
C ALA A 390 -15.54 -2.34 3.16
N LEU A 391 -15.55 -3.68 3.17
CA LEU A 391 -14.80 -4.48 4.15
C LEU A 391 -13.29 -4.21 4.07
N THR A 392 -12.71 -4.12 2.87
CA THR A 392 -11.27 -3.90 2.74
C THR A 392 -10.84 -2.59 3.36
N ALA A 393 -11.66 -1.55 3.29
CA ALA A 393 -11.38 -0.29 3.97
C ALA A 393 -11.12 -0.52 5.47
N THR A 394 -11.96 -1.31 6.15
CA THR A 394 -11.75 -1.62 7.57
C THR A 394 -10.56 -2.57 7.80
N GLN A 395 -10.37 -3.59 6.96
CA GLN A 395 -9.23 -4.52 7.06
C GLN A 395 -7.87 -3.80 6.94
N TRP A 396 -7.75 -2.86 6.01
CA TRP A 396 -6.55 -2.04 5.82
C TRP A 396 -6.21 -1.21 7.06
N LEU A 397 -7.23 -0.58 7.65
CA LEU A 397 -7.06 0.22 8.86
C LEU A 397 -6.62 -0.63 10.04
N ILE A 398 -7.22 -1.82 10.24
CA ILE A 398 -6.80 -2.77 11.28
C ILE A 398 -5.35 -3.20 11.05
N LEU A 399 -5.01 -3.63 9.84
CA LEU A 399 -3.68 -4.14 9.48
C LEU A 399 -2.59 -3.13 9.81
N VAL A 400 -2.73 -1.88 9.36
CA VAL A 400 -1.71 -0.84 9.58
C VAL A 400 -1.76 -0.33 11.01
N GLU A 401 -2.93 -0.18 11.63
CA GLU A 401 -3.04 0.31 13.02
C GLU A 401 -2.48 -0.66 14.04
N TYR A 402 -2.70 -1.97 13.89
CA TYR A 402 -2.27 -2.97 14.87
C TYR A 402 -1.02 -3.73 14.46
N ALA A 403 -0.54 -3.56 13.21
CA ALA A 403 0.52 -4.38 12.64
C ALA A 403 0.25 -5.88 12.86
N SER A 404 -1.00 -6.28 12.66
CA SER A 404 -1.50 -7.64 12.87
C SER A 404 -2.73 -7.85 12.00
N MET A 405 -2.90 -9.08 11.52
CA MET A 405 -4.15 -9.52 10.89
C MET A 405 -5.03 -10.34 11.86
N ASN A 406 -4.51 -10.73 13.02
CA ASN A 406 -5.29 -11.42 14.03
C ASN A 406 -6.04 -10.41 14.90
N ALA A 407 -7.17 -9.92 14.37
CA ALA A 407 -8.02 -8.92 15.04
C ALA A 407 -8.49 -9.39 16.42
N GLN A 408 -8.77 -10.69 16.59
CA GLN A 408 -9.19 -11.23 17.88
C GLN A 408 -8.13 -11.05 18.97
N SER A 409 -6.85 -11.24 18.63
CA SER A 409 -5.75 -11.14 19.60
C SER A 409 -5.43 -9.70 20.04
N VAL A 410 -5.70 -8.71 19.19
CA VAL A 410 -5.30 -7.31 19.41
C VAL A 410 -6.46 -6.37 19.72
N ILE A 411 -7.70 -6.77 19.40
CA ILE A 411 -8.92 -5.99 19.66
C ILE A 411 -9.88 -6.77 20.58
N GLY A 412 -10.09 -8.06 20.35
CA GLY A 412 -10.93 -8.93 21.19
C GLY A 412 -11.70 -9.97 20.38
N GLN A 413 -12.06 -11.10 20.99
CA GLN A 413 -12.71 -12.21 20.29
C GLN A 413 -14.15 -11.90 19.86
N GLY A 414 -14.85 -11.06 20.62
CA GLY A 414 -16.26 -10.79 20.38
C GLY A 414 -17.16 -11.96 20.76
N VAL A 415 -18.40 -11.98 20.28
CA VAL A 415 -19.34 -13.09 20.56
C VAL A 415 -18.98 -14.29 19.69
N SER A 416 -18.23 -15.26 20.22
CA SER A 416 -17.71 -16.37 19.41
C SER A 416 -17.70 -17.73 20.11
N THR A 417 -17.97 -17.80 21.41
CA THR A 417 -17.82 -19.03 22.22
C THR A 417 -19.12 -19.54 22.85
N PHE A 418 -20.27 -19.12 22.33
CA PHE A 418 -21.56 -19.67 22.74
C PHE A 418 -21.70 -21.13 22.32
N THR A 419 -22.45 -21.89 23.13
CA THR A 419 -22.94 -23.21 22.74
C THR A 419 -24.14 -23.02 21.81
N ASP A 420 -24.13 -23.72 20.69
CA ASP A 420 -25.24 -23.67 19.74
C ASP A 420 -26.43 -24.49 20.25
N ASP A 421 -27.64 -23.93 20.16
CA ASP A 421 -28.89 -24.63 20.46
C ASP A 421 -29.42 -25.45 19.27
N GLY A 422 -28.87 -25.22 18.06
CA GLY A 422 -29.30 -25.87 16.83
C GLY A 422 -30.59 -25.30 16.23
N SER A 423 -31.32 -24.41 16.93
CA SER A 423 -32.70 -24.05 16.60
C SER A 423 -32.95 -22.56 16.42
N THR A 424 -32.29 -21.69 17.17
CA THR A 424 -32.60 -20.26 17.18
C THR A 424 -31.44 -19.42 16.67
N ASN A 425 -31.72 -18.19 16.25
CA ASN A 425 -30.67 -17.20 16.10
C ASN A 425 -30.12 -16.88 17.50
N MET A 426 -28.86 -17.22 17.77
CA MET A 426 -28.22 -17.00 19.09
C MET A 426 -27.39 -15.72 19.13
N ALA A 427 -27.50 -14.85 18.12
CA ALA A 427 -26.87 -13.54 18.13
C ALA A 427 -27.38 -12.72 19.32
N VAL A 428 -26.48 -11.95 19.92
CA VAL A 428 -26.80 -11.00 20.98
C VAL A 428 -27.35 -9.71 20.37
N VAL A 429 -28.06 -8.96 21.22
CA VAL A 429 -28.56 -7.62 20.91
C VAL A 429 -27.39 -6.66 20.67
N THR A 430 -27.48 -5.84 19.61
CA THR A 430 -26.47 -4.84 19.25
C THR A 430 -26.45 -3.64 20.21
N GLY A 431 -25.37 -2.87 20.23
CA GLY A 431 -25.21 -1.68 21.07
C GLY A 431 -24.48 -1.92 22.39
N ALA A 432 -23.90 -3.11 22.58
CA ALA A 432 -23.12 -3.39 23.80
C ALA A 432 -21.79 -2.60 23.85
N THR A 433 -21.30 -2.09 22.72
CA THR A 433 -20.09 -1.27 22.59
C THR A 433 -20.39 0.23 22.48
N SER A 434 -21.62 0.66 22.75
CA SER A 434 -22.02 2.07 22.68
C SER A 434 -21.22 2.99 23.60
N GLY A 435 -20.72 2.46 24.73
CA GLY A 435 -19.81 3.16 25.63
C GLY A 435 -18.47 3.53 24.97
N LEU A 436 -17.93 2.65 24.13
CA LEU A 436 -16.65 2.85 23.42
C LEU A 436 -16.72 3.95 22.36
N GLY A 437 -17.88 4.17 21.74
CA GLY A 437 -18.04 5.14 20.67
C GLY A 437 -17.16 4.83 19.46
N ASN A 438 -16.10 5.63 19.24
CA ASN A 438 -15.14 5.43 18.15
C ASN A 438 -13.90 4.63 18.57
N GLY A 439 -13.88 4.14 19.81
CA GLY A 439 -12.81 3.27 20.29
C GLY A 439 -12.88 1.87 19.67
N SER A 440 -11.80 1.12 19.85
CA SER A 440 -11.71 -0.29 19.50
C SER A 440 -11.58 -1.14 20.78
N GLY A 441 -12.17 -2.33 20.76
CA GLY A 441 -12.08 -3.29 21.84
C GLY A 441 -13.43 -3.79 22.33
N ILE A 442 -13.44 -4.29 23.55
CA ILE A 442 -14.62 -4.71 24.29
C ILE A 442 -14.90 -3.64 25.35
N ASP A 443 -16.18 -3.32 25.59
CA ASP A 443 -16.53 -2.35 26.64
C ASP A 443 -15.99 -2.85 27.99
N PRO A 444 -15.29 -2.01 28.80
CA PRO A 444 -14.74 -2.45 30.09
C PRO A 444 -15.79 -3.00 31.06
N ASN A 445 -17.07 -2.63 30.88
CA ASN A 445 -18.20 -3.12 31.65
C ASN A 445 -18.96 -4.25 30.93
N ALA A 446 -18.47 -4.71 29.79
CA ALA A 446 -19.02 -5.86 29.11
C ALA A 446 -18.73 -7.15 29.89
N GLY A 447 -19.36 -8.23 29.44
CA GLY A 447 -19.12 -9.57 29.95
C GLY A 447 -17.76 -10.14 29.56
N VAL A 448 -17.71 -11.47 29.53
CA VAL A 448 -16.48 -12.22 29.24
C VAL A 448 -16.14 -12.13 27.74
N ASP A 449 -14.88 -11.84 27.40
CA ASP A 449 -14.39 -11.94 26.01
C ASP A 449 -14.66 -13.34 25.43
N GLY A 450 -15.10 -13.41 24.18
CA GLY A 450 -15.70 -14.61 23.58
C GLY A 450 -17.22 -14.69 23.77
N LYS A 451 -17.83 -13.87 24.63
CA LYS A 451 -19.27 -13.88 24.96
C LYS A 451 -19.95 -12.50 24.92
N CYS A 452 -19.21 -11.44 24.64
CA CYS A 452 -19.72 -10.08 24.53
C CYS A 452 -19.30 -9.43 23.21
N SER A 453 -20.01 -8.39 22.78
CA SER A 453 -19.69 -7.69 21.53
C SER A 453 -18.31 -7.03 21.56
N VAL A 454 -17.72 -6.90 20.38
CA VAL A 454 -16.43 -6.24 20.15
C VAL A 454 -16.62 -5.14 19.10
N SER A 455 -15.84 -4.07 19.19
CA SER A 455 -15.86 -3.00 18.17
C SER A 455 -14.48 -2.71 17.61
N TYR A 456 -14.42 -2.41 16.32
CA TYR A 456 -13.29 -1.72 15.72
C TYR A 456 -13.73 -0.33 15.24
N ARG A 457 -13.15 0.70 15.87
CA ARG A 457 -13.40 2.11 15.58
C ARG A 457 -14.86 2.44 15.25
N GLY A 458 -15.76 1.99 16.13
CA GLY A 458 -17.19 2.24 16.05
C GLY A 458 -18.02 1.23 15.27
N GLU A 459 -17.44 0.31 14.49
CA GLU A 459 -18.16 -0.84 13.94
C GLU A 459 -18.20 -1.95 14.98
N GLU A 460 -19.37 -2.28 15.50
CA GLU A 460 -19.60 -3.41 16.40
C GLU A 460 -19.74 -4.71 15.61
N ASN A 461 -19.19 -5.80 16.15
CA ASN A 461 -19.33 -7.18 15.67
C ASN A 461 -19.10 -7.32 14.16
N LEU A 462 -18.02 -6.72 13.64
CA LEU A 462 -17.58 -7.03 12.27
C LEU A 462 -17.16 -8.51 12.13
N TRP A 463 -16.81 -9.13 13.26
CA TRP A 463 -16.62 -10.57 13.41
C TRP A 463 -17.35 -11.10 14.65
N GLY A 464 -17.56 -12.42 14.66
CA GLY A 464 -18.38 -13.08 15.66
C GLY A 464 -19.86 -12.72 15.52
N ASN A 465 -20.62 -12.93 16.58
CA ASN A 465 -22.06 -12.74 16.70
C ASN A 465 -22.85 -13.45 15.58
N ILE A 466 -23.15 -12.82 14.44
CA ILE A 466 -23.75 -13.48 13.28
C ILE A 466 -22.92 -13.27 12.02
N TRP A 467 -22.96 -14.23 11.09
CA TRP A 467 -22.39 -13.99 9.76
C TRP A 467 -23.15 -12.88 9.05
N THR A 468 -22.47 -12.14 8.17
CA THR A 468 -23.14 -11.17 7.31
C THR A 468 -22.87 -11.43 5.84
N TRP A 469 -23.89 -11.36 4.99
CA TRP A 469 -23.72 -11.42 3.54
C TRP A 469 -22.79 -10.31 3.04
N LEU A 470 -21.87 -10.65 2.14
CA LEU A 470 -21.07 -9.70 1.37
C LEU A 470 -21.52 -9.66 -0.08
N ASP A 471 -21.73 -8.45 -0.57
CA ASP A 471 -22.04 -8.17 -1.97
C ASP A 471 -20.77 -7.85 -2.81
N ALA A 472 -20.97 -7.56 -4.10
CA ALA A 472 -19.93 -7.19 -5.07
C ALA A 472 -18.86 -8.26 -5.36
N ILE A 473 -19.08 -9.49 -4.87
CA ILE A 473 -18.23 -10.65 -5.15
C ILE A 473 -19.08 -11.89 -5.45
N ASN A 474 -18.74 -12.61 -6.51
CA ASN A 474 -19.29 -13.92 -6.86
C ASN A 474 -18.16 -14.93 -6.95
N ILE A 475 -18.39 -16.14 -6.45
CA ILE A 475 -17.44 -17.23 -6.52
C ILE A 475 -17.96 -18.24 -7.53
N TYR A 476 -17.14 -18.69 -8.46
CA TYR A 476 -17.49 -19.82 -9.32
C TYR A 476 -16.40 -20.87 -9.19
N ASN A 477 -16.80 -22.00 -8.63
CA ASN A 477 -15.95 -23.16 -8.48
C ASN A 477 -16.35 -24.19 -9.55
N ASP A 478 -15.43 -24.53 -10.42
CA ASP A 478 -15.55 -25.67 -11.32
C ASP A 478 -14.62 -26.75 -10.80
N LYS A 479 -15.18 -27.66 -10.00
CA LYS A 479 -14.42 -28.75 -9.39
C LYS A 479 -13.85 -29.70 -10.42
N ALA A 480 -14.53 -29.89 -11.55
CA ALA A 480 -14.10 -30.84 -12.58
C ALA A 480 -12.80 -30.38 -13.25
N SER A 481 -12.67 -29.07 -13.51
CA SER A 481 -11.43 -28.49 -14.05
C SER A 481 -10.42 -28.05 -12.98
N GLY A 482 -10.82 -28.03 -11.70
CA GLY A 482 -9.97 -27.54 -10.60
C GLY A 482 -9.82 -26.02 -10.59
N VAL A 483 -10.76 -25.29 -11.20
CA VAL A 483 -10.72 -23.83 -11.34
C VAL A 483 -11.65 -23.19 -10.31
N TYR A 484 -11.10 -22.31 -9.47
CA TYR A 484 -11.81 -21.64 -8.38
C TYR A 484 -11.59 -20.15 -8.52
N ASN A 485 -12.59 -19.43 -9.02
CA ASN A 485 -12.47 -18.01 -9.34
C ASN A 485 -13.34 -17.16 -8.42
N ALA A 486 -12.80 -16.03 -7.99
CA ALA A 486 -13.60 -14.91 -7.52
C ALA A 486 -13.78 -13.90 -8.66
N PHE A 487 -14.99 -13.38 -8.77
CA PHE A 487 -15.36 -12.31 -9.68
C PHE A 487 -15.86 -11.14 -8.87
N VAL A 488 -15.29 -9.95 -9.11
CA VAL A 488 -15.62 -8.74 -8.34
C VAL A 488 -16.17 -7.64 -9.23
N LYS A 489 -17.03 -6.79 -8.66
CA LYS A 489 -17.64 -5.66 -9.36
C LYS A 489 -17.68 -4.43 -8.44
N PRO A 490 -16.76 -3.45 -8.61
CA PRO A 490 -16.60 -2.35 -7.66
C PRO A 490 -17.76 -1.35 -7.64
N TYR A 491 -18.49 -1.17 -8.75
CA TYR A 491 -19.59 -0.22 -8.84
C TYR A 491 -20.75 -0.72 -9.71
N GLY A 492 -21.87 -0.02 -9.62
CA GLY A 492 -23.13 -0.38 -10.29
C GLY A 492 -23.98 -1.39 -9.51
N GLU A 493 -25.00 -1.91 -10.18
CA GLU A 493 -25.92 -2.89 -9.62
C GLU A 493 -25.25 -4.27 -9.48
N CYS A 494 -25.29 -4.83 -8.27
CA CYS A 494 -24.74 -6.14 -7.98
C CYS A 494 -25.77 -7.25 -8.26
N LYS A 495 -25.30 -8.40 -8.74
CA LYS A 495 -26.12 -9.56 -9.08
C LYS A 495 -25.47 -10.85 -8.61
N ASP A 496 -26.31 -11.80 -8.20
CA ASP A 496 -25.86 -13.15 -7.87
C ASP A 496 -25.56 -13.97 -9.12
N ASP A 497 -24.75 -15.02 -8.94
CA ASP A 497 -24.60 -16.13 -9.88
C ASP A 497 -24.25 -15.73 -11.33
N THR A 498 -23.41 -14.71 -11.48
CA THR A 498 -22.95 -14.24 -12.78
C THR A 498 -21.47 -13.90 -12.78
N THR A 499 -20.82 -14.16 -13.91
CA THR A 499 -19.47 -13.71 -14.26
C THR A 499 -19.50 -12.58 -15.29
N ALA A 500 -20.69 -12.15 -15.72
CA ALA A 500 -20.92 -11.11 -16.72
C ALA A 500 -21.33 -9.79 -16.04
N ASP A 501 -21.99 -8.88 -16.76
CA ASP A 501 -22.56 -7.64 -16.19
C ASP A 501 -21.53 -6.78 -15.40
N GLY A 502 -20.29 -6.74 -15.86
CA GLY A 502 -19.22 -5.95 -15.23
C GLY A 502 -18.49 -6.64 -14.07
N TYR A 503 -18.82 -7.90 -13.75
CA TYR A 503 -18.01 -8.72 -12.86
C TYR A 503 -16.72 -9.15 -13.58
N LYS A 504 -15.57 -8.95 -12.94
CA LYS A 504 -14.25 -9.31 -13.47
C LYS A 504 -13.60 -10.39 -12.62
N ALA A 505 -13.06 -11.41 -13.28
CA ALA A 505 -12.28 -12.45 -12.61
C ALA A 505 -10.98 -11.86 -12.06
N LEU A 506 -10.56 -12.33 -10.89
CA LEU A 506 -9.22 -12.05 -10.39
C LEU A 506 -8.16 -12.90 -11.08
N ASP A 507 -6.91 -12.43 -11.02
CA ASP A 507 -5.75 -13.04 -11.68
C ASP A 507 -5.19 -14.29 -10.99
N PHE A 508 -5.80 -14.72 -9.89
CA PHE A 508 -5.43 -15.93 -9.16
C PHE A 508 -6.64 -16.80 -8.83
N ASN A 509 -6.39 -18.10 -8.67
CA ASN A 509 -7.40 -19.00 -8.13
C ASN A 509 -7.44 -18.85 -6.61
N ILE A 510 -8.63 -18.56 -6.07
CA ILE A 510 -8.87 -18.62 -4.62
C ILE A 510 -8.68 -20.05 -4.12
N ALA A 511 -8.30 -20.21 -2.85
CA ALA A 511 -7.99 -21.53 -2.30
C ALA A 511 -9.22 -22.45 -2.30
N THR A 512 -8.98 -23.75 -2.47
CA THR A 512 -9.98 -24.80 -2.27
C THR A 512 -9.73 -25.48 -0.92
N GLY A 513 -10.80 -25.85 -0.21
CA GLY A 513 -10.75 -26.49 1.10
C GLY A 513 -11.02 -25.52 2.23
N GLU A 514 -10.53 -25.84 3.41
CA GLU A 514 -10.72 -25.06 4.61
C GLU A 514 -9.48 -25.11 5.51
N GLY A 515 -9.26 -24.04 6.28
CA GLY A 515 -8.09 -23.91 7.14
C GLY A 515 -7.90 -22.48 7.63
N TYR A 516 -6.83 -22.24 8.39
CA TYR A 516 -6.46 -20.88 8.81
C TYR A 516 -5.65 -20.19 7.72
N ILE A 517 -5.96 -18.95 7.40
CA ILE A 517 -5.33 -18.27 6.27
C ILE A 517 -3.82 -18.10 6.50
N SER A 518 -3.01 -18.54 5.55
CA SER A 518 -1.55 -18.33 5.53
C SER A 518 -1.08 -17.35 4.46
N GLY A 519 -1.89 -17.07 3.44
CA GLY A 519 -1.52 -16.13 2.40
C GLY A 519 -2.69 -15.67 1.54
N PHE A 520 -2.58 -14.44 1.04
CA PHE A 520 -3.53 -13.81 0.12
C PHE A 520 -2.99 -13.80 -1.31
N GLY A 521 -3.89 -13.87 -2.28
CA GLY A 521 -3.54 -13.75 -3.70
C GLY A 521 -3.20 -12.32 -4.11
N TYR A 522 -2.45 -12.20 -5.19
CA TYR A 522 -2.10 -10.94 -5.84
C TYR A 522 -2.94 -10.73 -7.09
N ASP A 523 -3.58 -9.56 -7.17
CA ASP A 523 -4.28 -9.05 -8.34
C ASP A 523 -3.82 -7.60 -8.57
N GLU A 524 -3.47 -7.25 -9.81
CA GLU A 524 -2.92 -5.92 -10.12
C GLU A 524 -3.99 -4.84 -10.17
N ASP A 525 -5.21 -5.20 -10.59
CA ASP A 525 -6.34 -4.28 -10.68
C ASP A 525 -6.89 -3.97 -9.29
N HIS A 526 -6.99 -4.99 -8.43
CA HIS A 526 -7.53 -4.93 -7.07
C HIS A 526 -6.51 -5.35 -5.99
N PRO A 527 -5.37 -4.66 -5.86
CA PRO A 527 -4.34 -5.01 -4.89
C PRO A 527 -4.77 -4.78 -3.43
N ASP A 528 -5.88 -4.07 -3.21
CA ASP A 528 -6.47 -3.79 -1.91
C ASP A 528 -7.29 -4.98 -1.35
N LEU A 529 -7.63 -5.97 -2.17
CA LEU A 529 -8.43 -7.13 -1.78
C LEU A 529 -7.62 -8.20 -1.04
N PHE A 530 -8.16 -8.68 0.08
CA PHE A 530 -7.62 -9.79 0.85
C PHE A 530 -8.46 -11.06 0.62
N LEU A 531 -8.14 -11.85 -0.41
CA LEU A 531 -8.79 -13.16 -0.63
C LEU A 531 -7.79 -14.31 -0.52
N CYS A 532 -8.20 -15.35 0.20
CA CYS A 532 -7.36 -16.48 0.56
C CYS A 532 -6.85 -17.22 -0.68
N ALA A 533 -5.53 -17.28 -0.83
CA ALA A 533 -4.85 -18.11 -1.81
C ALA A 533 -4.21 -19.34 -1.15
N GLU A 534 -4.00 -19.32 0.17
CA GLU A 534 -3.43 -20.43 0.94
C GLU A 534 -3.94 -20.42 2.39
N HIS A 535 -4.25 -21.60 2.94
CA HIS A 535 -4.86 -21.78 4.27
C HIS A 535 -4.09 -22.75 5.20
N ASN A 536 -2.76 -22.73 5.10
CA ASN A 536 -1.84 -23.54 5.92
C ASN A 536 -1.40 -22.83 7.22
N GLY A 537 -2.20 -21.88 7.69
CA GLY A 537 -1.91 -21.02 8.83
C GLY A 537 -2.27 -21.67 10.17
N ALA A 538 -2.42 -20.83 11.19
CA ALA A 538 -2.93 -21.21 12.50
C ALA A 538 -3.83 -20.10 13.06
N SER A 539 -4.54 -20.40 14.16
CA SER A 539 -5.42 -19.45 14.86
C SER A 539 -4.70 -18.24 15.47
N ASN A 540 -3.37 -18.24 15.50
CA ASN A 540 -2.57 -17.13 15.97
C ASN A 540 -1.96 -16.32 14.81
N LEU A 541 -1.30 -16.97 13.86
CA LEU A 541 -0.51 -16.33 12.80
C LEU A 541 -0.47 -17.18 11.51
N PRO A 542 -0.28 -16.56 10.33
CA PRO A 542 -0.06 -15.11 10.14
C PRO A 542 -1.35 -14.28 10.20
N VAL A 543 -2.49 -14.84 9.81
CA VAL A 543 -3.78 -14.11 9.82
C VAL A 543 -4.59 -14.38 11.08
N GLY A 544 -4.60 -15.63 11.58
CA GLY A 544 -5.42 -16.01 12.74
C GLY A 544 -6.85 -16.40 12.40
N ASP A 545 -7.35 -15.93 11.26
CA ASP A 545 -8.73 -16.16 10.84
C ASP A 545 -8.85 -17.41 9.95
N TYR A 546 -10.02 -18.03 9.99
CA TYR A 546 -10.31 -19.23 9.20
C TYR A 546 -10.78 -18.88 7.78
N TYR A 547 -10.88 -19.90 6.93
CA TYR A 547 -11.36 -19.80 5.56
C TYR A 547 -12.08 -21.08 5.16
N TRP A 548 -13.09 -20.97 4.29
CA TRP A 548 -13.77 -22.14 3.75
C TRP A 548 -14.23 -21.93 2.31
N ASN A 549 -13.90 -22.86 1.41
CA ASN A 549 -14.40 -22.91 0.03
C ASN A 549 -14.28 -24.32 -0.58
N ASN A 550 -15.38 -25.06 -0.69
CA ASN A 550 -15.32 -26.41 -1.27
C ASN A 550 -16.60 -26.85 -1.99
N ASN A 551 -17.53 -25.96 -2.33
CA ASN A 551 -18.77 -26.37 -2.99
C ASN A 551 -18.74 -26.01 -4.49
N ASP A 552 -19.28 -26.88 -5.36
CA ASP A 552 -19.23 -26.75 -6.83
C ASP A 552 -20.31 -25.80 -7.40
N GLY A 553 -19.98 -25.02 -8.42
CA GLY A 553 -20.84 -23.98 -9.02
C GLY A 553 -20.75 -22.62 -8.32
N PHE A 554 -21.76 -21.77 -8.54
CA PHE A 554 -21.78 -20.41 -7.99
C PHE A 554 -21.97 -20.38 -6.47
N ARG A 555 -21.13 -19.62 -5.78
CA ARG A 555 -21.19 -19.39 -4.33
C ARG A 555 -21.08 -17.90 -4.01
N VAL A 556 -21.57 -17.55 -2.83
CA VAL A 556 -21.56 -16.19 -2.30
C VAL A 556 -20.74 -16.13 -1.01
N ALA A 557 -20.21 -14.95 -0.70
CA ALA A 557 -19.37 -14.73 0.48
C ALA A 557 -20.20 -14.30 1.69
N ILE A 558 -19.88 -14.89 2.84
CA ILE A 558 -20.28 -14.39 4.16
C ILE A 558 -19.05 -14.09 5.02
N LEU A 559 -19.15 -13.08 5.87
CA LEU A 559 -18.05 -12.52 6.68
C LEU A 559 -18.18 -12.82 8.17
N GLY A 560 -17.03 -13.06 8.82
CA GLY A 560 -16.80 -12.72 10.22
C GLY A 560 -16.90 -13.87 11.22
N GLY A 561 -17.54 -14.97 10.84
CA GLY A 561 -17.89 -16.03 11.77
C GLY A 561 -19.24 -15.79 12.46
N ARG A 562 -19.59 -16.66 13.41
CA ARG A 562 -20.81 -16.57 14.22
C ARG A 562 -20.48 -16.91 15.67
N TRP A 563 -21.47 -16.77 16.54
CA TRP A 563 -21.43 -16.98 17.99
C TRP A 563 -20.77 -18.29 18.50
N THR A 564 -20.50 -19.29 17.66
CA THR A 564 -19.87 -20.59 18.05
C THR A 564 -18.45 -20.82 17.55
N TYR A 565 -17.90 -19.97 16.70
CA TYR A 565 -16.69 -20.31 15.93
C TYR A 565 -15.36 -20.05 16.65
N GLY A 566 -15.39 -19.42 17.82
CA GLY A 566 -14.23 -19.14 18.66
C GLY A 566 -13.09 -18.51 17.87
N ALA A 567 -11.90 -19.10 17.98
CA ALA A 567 -10.69 -18.64 17.32
C ALA A 567 -10.73 -18.63 15.78
N ARG A 568 -11.78 -19.18 15.14
CA ARG A 568 -11.95 -19.10 13.68
C ARG A 568 -12.48 -17.74 13.21
N CYS A 569 -13.21 -17.02 14.06
CA CYS A 569 -13.78 -15.71 13.75
C CYS A 569 -12.70 -14.69 13.37
N GLY A 570 -13.10 -13.61 12.70
CA GLY A 570 -12.24 -12.45 12.51
C GLY A 570 -12.56 -11.67 11.24
N ALA A 571 -11.90 -10.52 11.07
CA ALA A 571 -12.18 -9.57 10.00
C ALA A 571 -11.80 -10.09 8.60
N TRP A 572 -10.99 -11.14 8.50
CA TRP A 572 -10.59 -11.83 7.27
C TRP A 572 -11.27 -13.19 7.09
N PHE A 573 -12.13 -13.63 8.02
CA PHE A 573 -12.83 -14.91 7.86
C PHE A 573 -13.94 -14.79 6.81
N LEU A 574 -13.67 -15.34 5.62
CA LEU A 574 -14.65 -15.54 4.57
C LEU A 574 -15.04 -17.02 4.46
N HIS A 575 -16.35 -17.28 4.50
CA HIS A 575 -16.93 -18.58 4.16
C HIS A 575 -17.65 -18.49 2.81
N LEU A 576 -17.20 -19.30 1.85
CA LEU A 576 -17.61 -19.25 0.44
C LEU A 576 -18.42 -20.50 0.04
N GLY A 577 -19.18 -21.06 0.98
CA GLY A 577 -19.92 -22.30 0.77
C GLY A 577 -21.39 -22.18 0.46
N ASN A 578 -21.96 -20.99 0.64
CA ASN A 578 -23.39 -20.76 0.52
C ASN A 578 -23.82 -20.48 -0.92
N ALA A 579 -24.99 -20.97 -1.28
CA ALA A 579 -25.68 -20.56 -2.50
C ALA A 579 -26.34 -19.18 -2.29
N SER A 580 -26.58 -18.45 -3.37
CA SER A 580 -27.28 -17.15 -3.33
C SER A 580 -28.70 -17.23 -2.77
N SER A 581 -29.33 -18.41 -2.88
CA SER A 581 -30.68 -18.72 -2.41
C SER A 581 -30.73 -19.15 -0.93
N ASP A 582 -29.58 -19.33 -0.28
CA ASP A 582 -29.54 -19.76 1.12
C ASP A 582 -30.15 -18.70 2.05
N ARG A 583 -30.90 -19.20 3.04
CA ARG A 583 -31.38 -18.44 4.20
C ARG A 583 -31.12 -19.30 5.44
N VAL A 584 -30.46 -18.75 6.45
CA VAL A 584 -30.12 -19.50 7.66
C VAL A 584 -30.19 -18.61 8.90
N ARG A 585 -30.49 -19.22 10.05
CA ARG A 585 -30.58 -18.54 11.36
C ARG A 585 -29.31 -17.83 11.81
N SER A 586 -28.18 -18.20 11.21
CA SER A 586 -26.86 -17.67 11.57
C SER A 586 -26.27 -16.73 10.53
N VAL A 587 -27.07 -16.22 9.59
CA VAL A 587 -26.62 -15.22 8.61
C VAL A 587 -27.62 -14.07 8.57
N GLY A 588 -27.09 -12.85 8.70
CA GLY A 588 -27.79 -11.58 8.58
C GLY A 588 -27.18 -10.68 7.50
N GLY A 589 -27.37 -9.37 7.63
CA GLY A 589 -26.86 -8.37 6.70
C GLY A 589 -26.33 -7.13 7.41
N ARG A 590 -25.60 -6.29 6.67
CA ARG A 590 -25.13 -4.98 7.14
C ARG A 590 -25.45 -3.92 6.10
N LEU A 591 -25.81 -2.73 6.57
CA LEU A 591 -25.98 -1.56 5.72
C LEU A 591 -24.61 -0.99 5.33
N LEU A 592 -24.56 -0.46 4.12
CA LEU A 592 -23.55 0.44 3.61
C LEU A 592 -24.26 1.64 2.97
N TYR A 593 -23.76 2.85 3.17
CA TYR A 593 -24.16 3.99 2.37
C TYR A 593 -22.94 4.60 1.68
N VAL A 594 -23.00 4.70 0.36
CA VAL A 594 -22.01 5.39 -0.47
C VAL A 594 -22.69 6.64 -1.05
N PRO A 595 -22.20 7.85 -0.75
CA PRO A 595 -22.72 9.08 -1.34
C PRO A 595 -22.77 9.00 -2.88
N GLN A 596 -23.76 9.65 -3.47
CA GLN A 596 -24.02 9.60 -4.92
C GLN A 596 -23.71 10.94 -5.60
N THR A 597 -22.88 11.74 -4.95
CA THR A 597 -22.54 13.11 -5.35
C THR A 597 -21.27 13.11 -6.18
N LYS A 598 -21.25 13.93 -7.23
CA LYS A 598 -20.06 14.11 -8.06
C LYS A 598 -19.00 14.88 -7.27
N ILE A 599 -17.80 14.34 -7.08
CA ILE A 599 -16.66 15.19 -6.73
C ILE A 599 -16.39 16.08 -7.95
N SER A 600 -16.52 17.40 -7.78
CA SER A 600 -15.87 18.36 -8.67
C SER A 600 -14.36 18.12 -8.57
N ALA A 601 -13.80 17.59 -9.66
CA ALA A 601 -12.39 17.23 -9.81
C ALA A 601 -11.43 18.36 -9.47
#